data_AF-A0A1E5MH08-F1
#
_entry.id   AF-A0A1E5MH08-F1
#
_cell.length_a   1.000
_cell.length_b   1.000
_cell.length_c   1.000
_cell.angle_alpha   90.00
_cell.angle_beta   90.00
_cell.angle_gamma   90.00
#
_symmetry.space_group_name_H-M   'P 1'
#
loop_
_entity.id
_entity.type
_entity.pdbx_description
1 polymer ?
#
loop_
_entity_poly.entity_id
_entity_poly.type
_entity_poly.pdbx_seq_one_letter_code
_entity_poly.pdbx_strand_id
1 'polypeptide(L)'
;MDQYAIDPGGVLSVLVGVDGRLERLREADAAVVAAVEAALTAVGSSSARGGLERLAEDFRSVVPNLHEHIAAARTAATTATQAYDAADAEMAGRTPRVRLPEDER
;
A
#
# COMPACT_ATOMS: atom_id res chain seq x y z
N MET A 1 28.08 4.99 -7.94
CA MET A 1 26.82 4.52 -7.32
C MET A 1 25.72 4.79 -8.32
N ASP A 2 25.00 3.75 -8.72
CA ASP A 2 24.00 3.85 -9.77
C ASP A 2 22.72 4.46 -9.19
N GLN A 3 22.42 5.69 -9.58
CA GLN A 3 21.33 6.50 -9.03
C GLN A 3 19.92 5.99 -9.41
N TYR A 4 19.85 4.87 -10.14
CA TYR A 4 18.63 4.26 -10.67
C TYR A 4 18.43 2.80 -10.22
N ALA A 5 19.31 2.26 -9.38
CA ALA A 5 19.11 0.91 -8.86
C ALA A 5 17.95 0.91 -7.85
N ILE A 6 16.87 0.20 -8.19
CA ILE A 6 15.81 -0.09 -7.23
C ILE A 6 16.40 -1.07 -6.22
N ASP A 7 16.26 -0.77 -4.92
CA ASP A 7 16.54 -1.72 -3.83
C ASP A 7 15.27 -2.54 -3.54
N PRO A 8 15.17 -3.80 -4.02
CA PRO A 8 13.97 -4.60 -3.87
C PRO A 8 13.68 -4.92 -2.39
N GLY A 9 14.73 -5.08 -1.58
CA GLY A 9 14.60 -5.33 -0.13
C GLY A 9 14.01 -4.12 0.59
N GLY A 10 14.45 -2.92 0.24
CA GLY A 10 13.89 -1.66 0.72
C GLY A 10 12.40 -1.50 0.35
N VAL A 11 12.02 -1.80 -0.90
CA VAL A 11 10.61 -1.72 -1.33
C VAL A 11 9.73 -2.73 -0.59
N LEU A 12 10.18 -3.98 -0.43
CA LEU A 12 9.44 -5.00 0.32
C LEU A 12 9.22 -4.61 1.78
N SER A 13 10.22 -4.02 2.44
CA SER A 13 10.09 -3.52 3.82
C SER A 13 9.03 -2.42 3.93
N VAL A 14 9.01 -1.49 2.97
CA VAL A 14 7.98 -0.44 2.88
C VAL A 14 6.60 -1.05 2.69
N LEU A 15 6.45 -2.06 1.83
CA LEU A 15 5.16 -2.72 1.55
C LEU A 15 4.58 -3.42 2.79
N VAL A 16 5.41 -4.12 3.57
CA VAL A 16 5.00 -4.70 4.87
C VAL A 16 4.51 -3.60 5.82
N GLY A 17 5.19 -2.46 5.85
CA GLY A 17 4.77 -1.29 6.64
C GLY A 17 3.44 -0.69 6.17
N VAL A 18 3.14 -0.75 4.87
CA VAL A 18 1.85 -0.31 4.30
C VAL A 18 0.72 -1.24 4.74
N ASP A 19 0.94 -2.56 4.76
CA ASP A 19 -0.07 -3.54 5.22
C ASP A 19 -0.49 -3.30 6.66
N GLY A 20 0.48 -3.20 7.57
CA GLY A 20 0.18 -2.93 8.98
C GLY A 20 -0.39 -1.53 9.25
N ARG A 21 -0.26 -0.59 8.31
CA ARG A 21 -0.95 0.72 8.38
C ARG A 21 -2.36 0.64 7.83
N LEU A 22 -2.59 -0.14 6.78
CA LEU A 22 -3.90 -0.36 6.18
C LEU A 22 -4.83 -1.10 7.15
N GLU A 23 -4.32 -2.08 7.89
CA GLU A 23 -5.09 -2.76 8.95
C GLU A 23 -5.53 -1.79 10.05
N ARG A 24 -4.60 -0.96 10.56
CA ARG A 24 -4.92 0.07 11.56
C ARG A 24 -5.89 1.12 11.05
N LEU A 25 -5.81 1.47 9.76
CA LEU A 25 -6.75 2.39 9.13
C LEU A 25 -8.16 1.80 9.14
N ARG A 26 -8.31 0.52 8.74
CA ARG A 26 -9.60 -0.18 8.79
C ARG A 26 -10.21 -0.24 10.19
N GLU A 27 -9.39 -0.47 11.22
CA GLU A 27 -9.84 -0.47 12.62
C GLU A 27 -10.32 0.93 13.05
N ALA A 28 -9.54 1.97 12.73
CA ALA A 28 -9.92 3.35 13.02
C ALA A 28 -11.22 3.74 12.32
N ASP A 29 -11.39 3.34 11.06
CA ASP A 29 -12.58 3.63 10.28
C ASP A 29 -13.83 2.93 10.85
N ALA A 30 -13.69 1.66 11.26
CA ALA A 30 -14.77 0.94 11.93
C ALA A 30 -15.19 1.65 13.24
N ALA A 31 -14.21 2.16 14.01
CA ALA A 31 -14.48 2.91 15.23
C ALA A 31 -15.23 4.23 14.95
N VAL A 32 -14.87 4.95 13.88
CA VAL A 32 -15.58 6.18 13.49
C VAL A 32 -17.01 5.87 13.07
N VAL A 33 -17.24 4.85 12.26
CA VAL A 33 -18.61 4.44 11.86
C VAL A 33 -19.45 4.10 13.07
N ALA A 34 -18.91 3.29 14.00
CA ALA A 34 -19.59 2.93 15.24
C ALA A 34 -19.93 4.16 16.10
N ALA A 35 -19.01 5.13 16.21
CA ALA A 35 -19.24 6.37 16.94
C ALA A 35 -20.33 7.23 16.31
N VAL A 36 -20.36 7.33 14.98
CA VAL A 36 -21.40 8.09 14.25
C VAL A 36 -22.76 7.42 14.40
N GLU A 37 -22.83 6.09 14.33
CA GLU A 37 -24.08 5.34 14.53
C GLU A 37 -24.60 5.49 15.97
N ALA A 38 -23.72 5.39 16.97
CA ALA A 38 -24.08 5.65 18.36
C ALA A 38 -24.60 7.09 18.57
N ALA A 39 -23.97 8.08 17.93
CA ALA A 39 -24.42 9.46 17.96
C ALA A 39 -25.81 9.62 17.31
N LEU A 40 -26.07 8.97 16.17
CA LEU A 40 -27.37 8.99 15.50
C LEU A 40 -28.49 8.36 16.34
N THR A 41 -28.17 7.32 17.12
CA THR A 41 -29.12 6.71 18.07
C THR A 41 -29.39 7.63 19.26
N ALA A 42 -28.37 8.34 19.75
CA ALA A 42 -28.50 9.21 20.91
C ALA A 42 -29.11 10.59 20.59
N VAL A 43 -29.04 11.04 19.33
CA VAL A 43 -29.44 12.41 18.97
C VAL A 43 -30.98 12.55 18.95
N GLY A 44 -31.51 13.33 19.89
CA GLY A 44 -32.95 13.66 19.95
C GLY A 44 -33.36 14.88 19.11
N SER A 45 -32.40 15.60 18.53
CA SER A 45 -32.64 16.82 17.73
C SER A 45 -32.53 16.55 16.23
N SER A 46 -33.53 17.01 15.47
CA SER A 46 -33.57 16.84 14.00
C SER A 46 -32.46 17.59 13.27
N SER A 47 -31.98 18.72 13.80
CA SER A 47 -30.95 19.54 13.15
C SER A 47 -29.56 18.90 13.21
N ALA A 48 -29.19 18.30 14.33
CA ALA A 48 -27.93 17.57 14.49
C ALA A 48 -27.95 16.21 13.76
N ARG A 49 -29.14 15.60 13.65
CA ARG A 49 -29.33 14.34 12.93
C ARG A 49 -28.92 14.43 11.46
N GLY A 50 -29.39 15.45 10.73
CA GLY A 50 -29.06 15.60 9.32
C GLY A 50 -27.57 15.82 9.03
N GLY A 51 -26.84 16.47 9.96
CA GLY A 51 -25.38 16.60 9.87
C GLY A 51 -24.65 15.27 10.09
N LEU A 52 -25.09 14.49 11.07
CA LEU A 52 -24.54 13.16 11.37
C LEU A 52 -24.85 12.14 10.26
N GLU A 53 -26.03 12.20 9.66
CA GLU A 53 -26.42 11.35 8.52
C GLU A 53 -25.52 11.64 7.30
N ARG A 54 -25.30 12.92 6.97
CA ARG A 54 -24.38 13.32 5.90
C ARG A 54 -22.94 12.89 6.20
N LEU A 55 -22.47 13.09 7.43
CA LEU A 55 -21.14 12.64 7.84
C LEU A 55 -20.98 11.12 7.69
N ALA A 56 -21.99 10.33 8.07
CA ALA A 56 -21.99 8.88 7.91
C ALA A 56 -21.92 8.48 6.42
N GLU A 57 -22.65 9.18 5.57
CA GLU A 57 -22.70 8.95 4.13
C GLU A 57 -21.37 9.30 3.45
N ASP A 58 -20.81 10.47 3.78
CA ASP A 58 -19.48 10.90 3.32
C ASP A 58 -18.41 9.89 3.72
N PHE A 59 -18.44 9.42 4.98
CA PHE A 59 -17.47 8.44 5.47
C PHE A 59 -17.60 7.09 4.76
N ARG A 60 -18.84 6.60 4.56
CA ARG A 60 -19.10 5.36 3.80
C ARG A 60 -18.72 5.48 2.32
N SER A 61 -18.70 6.68 1.74
CA SER A 61 -18.32 6.92 0.35
C SER A 61 -16.79 7.05 0.18
N VAL A 62 -16.14 7.81 1.05
CA VAL A 62 -14.72 8.19 0.86
C VAL A 62 -13.77 7.08 1.34
N VAL A 63 -14.07 6.44 2.46
CA VAL A 63 -13.16 5.47 3.10
C VAL A 63 -12.91 4.22 2.26
N PRO A 64 -13.94 3.57 1.67
CA PRO A 64 -13.70 2.41 0.79
C PRO A 64 -12.82 2.74 -0.40
N ASN A 65 -13.04 3.90 -1.04
CA ASN A 65 -12.21 4.37 -2.15
C ASN A 65 -10.73 4.55 -1.73
N LEU A 66 -10.48 5.05 -0.52
CA LEU A 66 -9.12 5.19 -0.01
C LEU A 66 -8.45 3.83 0.21
N HIS A 67 -9.17 2.86 0.79
CA HIS A 67 -8.67 1.49 0.96
C HIS A 67 -8.34 0.81 -0.37
N GLU A 68 -9.20 0.98 -1.37
CA GLU A 68 -8.98 0.43 -2.72
C GLU A 68 -7.74 1.03 -3.38
N HIS A 69 -7.56 2.36 -3.31
CA HIS A 69 -6.38 3.02 -3.85
C HIS A 69 -5.09 2.56 -3.16
N ILE A 70 -5.08 2.41 -1.84
CA ILE A 70 -3.90 1.92 -1.10
C ILE A 70 -3.59 0.46 -1.50
N ALA A 71 -4.62 -0.38 -1.61
CA ALA A 71 -4.45 -1.78 -2.04
C ALA A 71 -3.94 -1.90 -3.49
N ALA A 72 -4.44 -1.05 -4.39
CA ALA A 72 -4.00 -0.98 -5.78
C ALA A 72 -2.54 -0.52 -5.88
N ALA A 73 -2.15 0.52 -5.14
CA ALA A 73 -0.78 1.01 -5.08
C ALA A 73 0.19 -0.06 -4.56
N ARG A 74 -0.19 -0.78 -3.50
CA ARG A 74 0.58 -1.93 -2.98
C ARG A 74 0.78 -3.01 -4.03
N THR A 75 -0.29 -3.36 -4.75
CA THR A 75 -0.25 -4.39 -5.80
C THR A 75 0.69 -3.98 -6.92
N ALA A 76 0.57 -2.75 -7.42
CA ALA A 76 1.43 -2.20 -8.46
C ALA A 76 2.92 -2.18 -8.02
N ALA A 77 3.21 -1.77 -6.80
CA ALA A 77 4.57 -1.77 -6.25
C ALA A 77 5.15 -3.18 -6.11
N THR A 78 4.34 -4.15 -5.69
CA THR A 78 4.74 -5.57 -5.64
C THR A 78 5.09 -6.09 -7.04
N THR A 79 4.22 -5.86 -8.01
CA THR A 79 4.42 -6.30 -9.39
C THR A 79 5.66 -5.64 -10.02
N ALA A 80 5.88 -4.35 -9.78
CA ALA A 80 7.05 -3.64 -10.28
C ALA A 80 8.36 -4.19 -9.68
N THR A 81 8.36 -4.50 -8.38
CA THR A 81 9.52 -5.09 -7.68
C THR A 81 9.86 -6.47 -8.24
N GLN A 82 8.85 -7.33 -8.43
CA GLN A 82 9.05 -8.67 -9.00
C GLN A 82 9.54 -8.62 -10.44
N ALA A 83 9.03 -7.68 -11.25
CA ALA A 83 9.50 -7.49 -12.62
C ALA A 83 10.96 -7.03 -12.67
N TYR A 84 11.37 -6.17 -11.73
CA TYR A 84 12.76 -5.73 -11.61
C TYR A 84 13.69 -6.90 -11.24
N ASP A 85 13.34 -7.70 -10.23
CA ASP A 85 14.13 -8.87 -9.84
C ASP A 85 14.26 -9.89 -10.97
N ALA A 86 13.18 -10.12 -11.73
CA ALA A 86 13.19 -11.01 -12.89
C ALA A 86 14.10 -10.50 -14.01
N ALA A 87 14.05 -9.20 -14.31
CA ALA A 87 14.90 -8.57 -15.31
C ALA A 87 16.38 -8.59 -14.91
N ASP A 88 16.70 -8.37 -13.63
CA ASP A 88 18.06 -8.44 -13.10
C ASP A 88 18.62 -9.88 -13.19
N ALA A 89 17.81 -10.89 -12.83
CA ALA A 89 18.18 -12.29 -12.98
C ALA A 89 18.42 -12.69 -14.44
N GLU A 90 17.62 -12.20 -15.38
CA GLU A 90 17.79 -12.44 -16.82
C GLU A 90 19.09 -11.80 -17.34
N MET A 91 19.39 -10.57 -16.93
CA MET A 91 20.65 -9.89 -17.29
C MET A 91 21.86 -10.62 -16.70
N ALA A 92 21.81 -11.01 -15.44
CA ALA A 92 22.87 -11.77 -14.79
C ALA A 92 23.17 -13.09 -15.52
N GLY A 93 22.13 -13.80 -15.99
CA GLY A 93 22.26 -15.03 -16.76
C GLY A 93 22.84 -14.86 -18.17
N ARG A 94 22.75 -13.65 -18.75
CA ARG A 94 23.29 -13.32 -20.08
C ARG A 94 24.71 -12.76 -20.07
N THR A 95 25.24 -12.40 -18.90
CA THR A 95 26.59 -11.83 -18.79
C THR A 95 27.63 -12.93 -19.07
N PRO A 96 28.46 -12.82 -20.12
CA PRO A 96 29.48 -13.84 -20.40
C PRO A 96 30.48 -13.88 -19.25
N ARG A 97 30.72 -15.07 -18.68
CA ARG A 97 31.89 -15.26 -17.81
C ARG A 97 33.13 -15.11 -18.68
N VAL A 98 33.73 -13.92 -18.67
CA VAL A 98 35.07 -13.70 -19.21
C VAL A 98 35.97 -14.71 -18.52
N ARG A 99 36.40 -15.76 -19.24
CA ARG A 99 37.55 -16.54 -18.80
C ARG A 99 38.70 -15.55 -18.79
N LEU A 100 39.17 -15.19 -17.60
CA LEU A 100 40.49 -14.60 -17.46
C LEU A 100 41.45 -15.56 -18.17
N PRO A 101 42.27 -15.07 -19.12
CA PRO A 101 43.29 -15.91 -19.71
C PRO A 101 44.14 -16.46 -18.57
N GLU A 102 44.24 -17.79 -18.49
CA GLU A 102 45.20 -18.44 -17.60
C GLU A 102 46.56 -17.83 -17.92
N ASP A 103 47.19 -17.28 -16.89
CA ASP A 103 48.50 -16.65 -16.93
C ASP A 103 49.49 -17.44 -17.78
N GLU A 104 50.32 -16.65 -18.49
CA GLU A 104 51.77 -16.77 -18.43
C GLU A 104 52.27 -17.96 -17.58
N ARG A 105 52.56 -19.08 -18.24
CA ARG A 105 53.39 -20.16 -17.72
C ARG A 105 54.40 -20.59 -18.74
#